data_AF-A0A218PV39-F1
#
_entry.id   AF-A0A218PV39-F1
#
_cell.length_a   1.000
_cell.length_b   1.000
_cell.length_c   1.000
_cell.angle_alpha   90.00
_cell.angle_beta   90.00
_cell.angle_gamma   90.00
#
_symmetry.space_group_name_H-M   'P 1'
#
loop_
_entity.id
_entity.type
_entity.pdbx_description
1 polymer ?
#
loop_
_entity_poly.entity_id
_entity_poly.type
_entity_poly.pdbx_seq_one_letter_code
_entity_poly.pdbx_strand_id
1 'polypeptide(L)'
;MPKGPSLQALHPTPKGRAFLPALIAALLLPTAAFASEGGGPVSPAVYEFMVFVIAIFVGYYVVWSVTPALHTPLMSVTNAISSVIVVGALLAVGVSLTAADSVVAKIFGFLALMMASVNIFGGFLVTNRMLSMYKKKDAPKK
;
A
#
# COMPACT_ATOMS: atom_id res chain seq x y z
N MET A 1 54.18 26.04 24.23
CA MET A 1 53.20 25.72 23.17
C MET A 1 52.37 24.50 23.59
N PRO A 2 51.23 24.68 24.25
CA PRO A 2 50.25 23.63 24.49
C PRO A 2 49.43 23.39 23.21
N LYS A 3 49.46 22.17 22.68
CA LYS A 3 48.59 21.75 21.57
C LYS A 3 47.17 21.62 22.11
N GLY A 4 46.23 22.30 21.45
CA GLY A 4 44.84 22.45 21.88
C GLY A 4 44.05 21.14 22.02
N PRO A 5 42.84 21.19 22.60
CA PRO A 5 42.01 20.03 22.81
C PRO A 5 41.56 19.45 21.47
N SER A 6 41.74 18.14 21.31
CA SER A 6 41.29 17.36 20.15
C SER A 6 39.78 17.49 19.98
N LEU A 7 39.37 18.40 19.09
CA LEU A 7 38.03 18.48 18.50
C LEU A 7 37.80 17.29 17.55
N GLN A 8 37.80 16.07 18.09
CA GLN A 8 37.45 14.83 17.39
C GLN A 8 36.46 14.03 18.22
N ALA A 9 35.24 14.56 18.36
CA ALA A 9 34.08 13.79 18.84
C ALA A 9 32.75 14.36 18.33
N LEU A 10 32.72 14.87 17.09
CA LEU A 10 31.46 15.08 16.38
C LEU A 10 31.32 13.97 15.34
N HIS A 11 30.91 12.78 15.78
CA HIS A 11 30.39 11.76 14.89
C HIS A 11 28.98 12.22 14.45
N PRO A 12 28.77 12.67 13.20
CA PRO A 12 27.43 12.98 12.74
C PRO A 12 26.65 11.67 12.67
N THR A 13 25.74 11.44 13.61
CA THR A 13 24.72 10.40 13.45
C THR A 13 23.87 10.77 12.23
N PRO A 14 23.76 9.91 11.20
CA PRO A 14 22.98 10.22 10.02
C PRO A 14 21.50 9.89 10.29
N LYS A 15 20.88 10.53 11.29
CA LYS A 15 19.48 10.26 11.67
C LYS A 15 18.44 10.92 10.74
N GLY A 16 18.86 11.67 9.72
CA GLY A 16 17.94 12.36 8.80
C GLY A 16 18.13 12.05 7.31
N ARG A 17 19.22 11.37 6.92
CA ARG A 17 19.56 11.12 5.50
C ARG A 17 19.30 9.70 5.02
N ALA A 18 19.00 8.77 5.93
CA ALA A 18 18.78 7.36 5.60
C ALA A 18 17.36 7.05 5.08
N PHE A 19 16.41 7.98 5.23
CA PHE A 19 15.02 7.77 4.81
C PHE A 19 14.88 7.76 3.27
N LEU A 20 15.64 8.63 2.59
CA LEU A 20 15.64 8.74 1.14
C LEU A 20 16.25 7.50 0.43
N PRO A 21 17.42 6.98 0.84
CA PRO A 21 17.95 5.75 0.26
C PRO A 21 17.14 4.50 0.67
N ALA A 22 16.53 4.47 1.86
CA ALA A 22 15.65 3.37 2.26
C ALA A 22 14.35 3.31 1.44
N LEU A 23 13.76 4.48 1.12
CA LEU A 23 12.60 4.59 0.24
C LEU A 23 12.94 4.13 -1.18
N ILE A 24 14.12 4.52 -1.70
CA ILE A 24 14.61 4.09 -3.01
C ILE A 24 14.88 2.58 -3.03
N ALA A 25 15.49 2.03 -1.99
CA ALA A 25 15.71 0.58 -1.86
C ALA A 25 14.39 -0.20 -1.77
N ALA A 26 13.40 0.30 -1.02
CA ALA A 26 12.07 -0.30 -0.91
C ALA A 26 11.30 -0.32 -2.24
N LEU A 27 11.55 0.63 -3.14
CA LEU A 27 11.03 0.62 -4.52
C LEU A 27 11.78 -0.35 -5.44
N LEU A 28 13.04 -0.69 -5.13
CA LEU A 28 13.90 -1.56 -5.93
C LEU A 28 13.92 -3.03 -5.47
N LEU A 29 13.36 -3.34 -4.30
CA LEU A 29 13.23 -4.70 -3.77
C LEU A 29 12.12 -5.55 -4.43
N PRO A 30 10.96 -5.00 -4.83
CA PRO A 30 9.89 -5.77 -5.47
C PRO A 30 10.32 -6.41 -6.81
N THR A 31 11.22 -5.77 -7.54
CA THR A 31 11.75 -6.28 -8.82
C THR A 31 12.57 -7.57 -8.64
N ALA A 32 13.08 -7.86 -7.44
CA ALA A 32 13.80 -9.10 -7.16
C ALA A 32 12.85 -10.28 -6.88
N ALA A 33 11.65 -10.04 -6.33
CA ALA A 33 10.68 -11.09 -6.00
C ALA A 33 9.91 -11.60 -7.23
N PHE A 34 9.68 -10.74 -8.24
CA PHE A 34 9.07 -11.13 -9.51
C PHE A 34 10.08 -11.64 -10.55
N ALA A 35 11.39 -11.48 -10.31
CA ALA A 35 12.43 -11.97 -11.21
C ALA A 35 12.47 -13.51 -11.35
N SER A 36 11.88 -14.25 -10.40
CA SER A 36 11.94 -15.72 -10.37
C SER A 36 10.85 -16.44 -11.18
N GLU A 37 9.84 -15.75 -11.71
CA GLU A 37 8.72 -16.41 -12.42
C GLU A 37 8.71 -16.20 -13.94
N GLY A 38 9.64 -15.43 -14.51
CA GLY A 38 9.70 -15.14 -15.94
C GLY A 38 10.92 -15.73 -16.64
N GLY A 39 10.94 -17.03 -16.94
CA GLY A 39 11.98 -17.67 -17.77
C GLY A 39 11.96 -17.26 -19.26
N GLY A 40 11.40 -16.11 -19.59
CA GLY A 40 11.27 -15.59 -20.97
C GLY A 40 12.20 -14.41 -21.26
N PRO A 41 12.38 -14.02 -22.53
CA PRO A 41 13.32 -12.97 -22.97
C PRO A 41 12.90 -11.54 -22.57
N VAL A 42 11.92 -11.37 -21.68
CA VAL A 42 11.30 -10.09 -21.36
C VAL A 42 11.72 -9.66 -19.96
N SER A 43 12.19 -8.42 -19.81
CA SER A 43 12.62 -7.92 -18.50
C SER A 43 11.43 -7.82 -17.52
N PRO A 44 11.62 -8.12 -16.22
CA PRO A 44 10.55 -8.06 -15.22
C PRO A 44 9.84 -6.70 -15.17
N ALA A 45 10.59 -5.61 -15.33
CA ALA A 45 10.03 -4.26 -15.36
C ALA A 45 9.10 -4.02 -16.57
N VAL A 46 9.41 -4.59 -17.74
CA VAL A 46 8.54 -4.52 -18.92
C VAL A 46 7.27 -5.34 -18.68
N TYR A 47 7.38 -6.50 -18.04
CA TYR A 47 6.23 -7.31 -17.66
C TYR A 47 5.30 -6.58 -16.67
N GLU A 48 5.84 -6.01 -15.59
CA GLU A 48 5.08 -5.20 -14.62
C GLU A 48 4.40 -3.99 -15.29
N PHE A 49 5.11 -3.34 -16.22
CA PHE A 49 4.55 -2.22 -16.98
C PHE A 49 3.41 -2.66 -17.90
N MET A 50 3.52 -3.82 -18.55
CA MET A 50 2.42 -4.38 -19.36
C MET A 50 1.19 -4.66 -18.50
N VAL A 51 1.37 -5.29 -17.34
CA VAL A 51 0.27 -5.54 -16.39
C VAL A 51 -0.34 -4.24 -15.91
N PHE A 52 0.48 -3.23 -15.61
CA PHE A 52 0.01 -1.90 -15.20
C PHE A 52 -0.85 -1.23 -16.28
N VAL A 53 -0.41 -1.22 -17.54
CA VAL A 53 -1.17 -0.65 -18.66
C VAL A 53 -2.50 -1.38 -18.85
N ILE A 54 -2.49 -2.72 -18.83
CA ILE A 54 -3.72 -3.51 -18.95
C ILE A 54 -4.67 -3.24 -17.78
N ALA A 55 -4.16 -3.13 -16.55
CA ALA A 55 -4.95 -2.82 -15.37
C ALA A 55 -5.65 -1.45 -15.45
N ILE A 56 -5.02 -0.44 -16.06
CA ILE A 56 -5.66 0.88 -16.30
C ILE A 56 -6.87 0.72 -17.22
N PHE A 57 -6.73 0.00 -18.34
CA PHE A 57 -7.85 -0.22 -19.27
C PHE A 57 -8.99 -0.97 -18.58
N VAL A 58 -8.69 -2.04 -17.84
CA VAL A 58 -9.69 -2.79 -17.08
C VAL A 58 -10.39 -1.87 -16.05
N GLY A 59 -9.63 -1.09 -15.29
CA GLY A 59 -10.18 -0.14 -14.32
C GLY A 59 -11.13 0.89 -14.94
N TYR A 60 -10.76 1.43 -16.10
CA TYR A 60 -11.61 2.35 -16.86
C TYR A 60 -12.94 1.70 -17.24
N TYR A 61 -12.92 0.52 -17.87
CA TYR A 61 -14.15 -0.16 -18.29
C TYR A 61 -15.05 -0.58 -17.11
N VAL A 62 -14.44 -0.98 -15.98
CA VAL A 62 -15.17 -1.36 -14.76
C VAL A 62 -15.95 -0.18 -14.18
N VAL A 63 -15.36 1.02 -14.13
CA VAL A 63 -16.02 2.21 -13.56
C VAL A 63 -17.02 2.82 -14.56
N TRP A 64 -16.74 2.76 -15.86
CA TRP A 64 -17.63 3.35 -16.87
C TRP A 64 -18.96 2.59 -17.04
N SER A 65 -18.99 1.31 -16.63
CA SER A 65 -20.16 0.43 -16.77
C SER A 65 -21.15 0.50 -15.60
N VAL A 66 -21.09 1.54 -14.75
CA VAL A 66 -21.99 1.68 -13.59
C VAL A 66 -23.17 2.62 -13.86
N THR A 67 -24.33 2.29 -13.28
CA THR A 67 -25.53 3.15 -13.39
C THR A 67 -25.36 4.45 -12.58
N PRO A 68 -25.86 5.61 -13.04
CA PRO A 68 -25.61 6.91 -12.42
C PRO A 68 -26.00 7.04 -10.94
N ALA A 69 -27.01 6.29 -10.49
CA ALA A 69 -27.43 6.27 -9.10
C ALA A 69 -26.38 5.68 -8.14
N LEU A 70 -25.37 4.98 -8.66
CA LEU A 70 -24.35 4.29 -7.89
C LEU A 70 -23.00 5.02 -7.85
N HIS A 71 -22.84 6.20 -8.44
CA HIS A 71 -21.55 6.92 -8.38
C HIS A 71 -21.12 7.22 -6.93
N THR A 72 -22.07 7.57 -6.05
CA THR A 72 -21.76 7.84 -4.63
C THR A 72 -21.40 6.56 -3.85
N PRO A 73 -22.17 5.46 -3.95
CA PRO A 73 -21.72 4.16 -3.44
C PRO A 73 -20.39 3.67 -4.03
N LEU A 74 -20.16 3.90 -5.33
CA LEU A 74 -18.94 3.49 -6.02
C LEU A 74 -17.73 4.27 -5.50
N MET A 75 -17.89 5.56 -5.22
CA MET A 75 -16.84 6.36 -4.57
C MET A 75 -16.43 5.74 -3.23
N SER A 76 -17.40 5.30 -2.42
CA SER A 76 -17.13 4.60 -1.15
C SER A 76 -16.43 3.25 -1.34
N VAL A 77 -16.82 2.48 -2.36
CA VAL A 77 -16.14 1.21 -2.69
C VAL A 77 -14.71 1.45 -3.14
N THR A 78 -14.45 2.45 -3.98
CA THR A 78 -13.08 2.77 -4.41
C THR A 78 -12.20 3.21 -3.24
N ASN A 79 -12.77 3.85 -2.22
CA ASN A 79 -12.06 4.15 -0.97
C ASN A 79 -11.67 2.85 -0.24
N ALA A 80 -12.57 1.86 -0.15
CA ALA A 80 -12.24 0.56 0.44
C ALA A 80 -11.17 -0.20 -0.38
N ILE A 81 -11.27 -0.21 -1.71
CA ILE A 81 -10.35 -0.90 -2.62
C ILE A 81 -8.92 -0.34 -2.52
N SER A 82 -8.76 0.97 -2.26
CA SER A 82 -7.44 1.58 -2.06
C SER A 82 -6.63 0.95 -0.92
N SER A 83 -7.30 0.20 -0.04
CA SER A 83 -6.69 -0.54 1.08
C SER A 83 -5.83 -1.75 0.66
N VAL A 84 -5.54 -1.94 -0.63
CA VAL A 84 -4.52 -2.90 -1.12
C VAL A 84 -3.16 -2.70 -0.44
N ILE A 85 -2.92 -1.52 0.11
CA ILE A 85 -1.78 -1.16 0.98
C ILE A 85 -1.60 -2.16 2.15
N VAL A 86 -2.64 -2.87 2.59
CA VAL A 86 -2.55 -3.93 3.61
C VAL A 86 -1.51 -4.99 3.25
N VAL A 87 -1.34 -5.32 1.96
CA VAL A 87 -0.33 -6.28 1.49
C VAL A 87 1.07 -5.76 1.79
N GLY A 88 1.33 -4.48 1.51
CA GLY A 88 2.60 -3.82 1.84
C GLY A 88 2.85 -3.73 3.34
N ALA A 89 1.81 -3.48 4.15
CA ALA A 89 1.91 -3.45 5.60
C ALA A 89 2.24 -4.84 6.20
N LEU A 90 1.60 -5.90 5.68
CA LEU A 90 1.90 -7.28 6.06
C LEU A 90 3.33 -7.67 5.70
N LEU A 91 3.81 -7.27 4.53
CA LEU A 91 5.22 -7.44 4.16
C LEU A 91 6.13 -6.64 5.10
N ALA A 92 5.83 -5.38 5.43
CA ALA A 92 6.65 -4.57 6.33
C ALA A 92 6.77 -5.16 7.74
N VAL A 93 5.71 -5.77 8.27
CA VAL A 93 5.75 -6.49 9.56
C VAL A 93 6.43 -7.86 9.42
N GLY A 94 6.19 -8.55 8.30
CA GLY A 94 6.67 -9.91 8.01
C GLY A 94 8.12 -10.02 7.54
N VAL A 95 8.73 -8.96 6.99
CA VAL A 95 10.10 -8.90 6.44
C VAL A 95 11.21 -9.02 7.51
N SER A 96 10.84 -9.37 8.74
CA SER A 96 11.76 -9.81 9.80
C SER A 96 12.57 -11.09 9.45
N LEU A 97 12.51 -11.61 8.22
CA LEU A 97 13.19 -12.83 7.80
C LEU A 97 14.64 -12.66 7.33
N THR A 98 15.16 -11.46 7.00
CA THR A 98 16.49 -11.39 6.35
C THR A 98 17.49 -10.31 6.75
N ALA A 99 17.13 -9.16 7.33
CA ALA A 99 18.20 -8.22 7.74
C ALA A 99 17.76 -7.19 8.78
N ALA A 100 18.42 -7.26 9.95
CA ALA A 100 18.45 -6.28 11.03
C ALA A 100 17.11 -5.98 11.72
N ASP A 101 17.08 -6.19 13.04
CA ASP A 101 16.00 -5.90 13.98
C ASP A 101 15.63 -4.39 14.02
N SER A 102 15.05 -3.88 12.95
CA SER A 102 14.49 -2.55 12.92
C SER A 102 13.13 -2.60 13.60
N VAL A 103 13.15 -2.46 14.93
CA VAL A 103 11.96 -2.24 15.78
C VAL A 103 11.09 -1.11 15.18
N VAL A 104 11.73 -0.13 14.55
CA VAL A 104 11.09 0.97 13.84
C VAL A 104 10.22 0.44 12.67
N ALA A 105 10.75 -0.44 11.82
CA ALA A 105 9.98 -1.02 10.71
C ALA A 105 8.76 -1.82 11.20
N LYS A 106 8.90 -2.57 12.30
CA LYS A 106 7.79 -3.31 12.93
C LYS A 106 6.71 -2.36 13.47
N ILE A 107 7.09 -1.28 14.13
CA ILE A 107 6.15 -0.26 14.66
C ILE A 107 5.40 0.41 13.51
N PHE A 108 6.12 0.86 12.47
CA PHE A 108 5.49 1.50 11.31
C PHE A 108 4.63 0.53 10.50
N GLY A 109 5.05 -0.73 10.34
CA GLY A 109 4.25 -1.78 9.70
C GLY A 109 2.98 -2.10 10.49
N PHE A 110 3.06 -2.17 11.82
CA PHE A 110 1.89 -2.36 12.69
C PHE A 110 0.92 -1.18 12.60
N LEU A 111 1.42 0.05 12.60
CA LEU A 111 0.61 1.24 12.45
C LEU A 111 -0.05 1.31 11.06
N ALA A 112 0.69 0.95 10.01
CA ALA A 112 0.18 0.84 8.65
C ALA A 112 -0.92 -0.23 8.54
N LEU A 113 -0.76 -1.37 9.22
CA LEU A 113 -1.75 -2.44 9.26
C LEU A 113 -3.04 -1.99 9.96
N MET A 114 -2.92 -1.26 11.08
CA MET A 114 -4.07 -0.67 11.78
C MET A 114 -4.80 0.34 10.91
N MET A 115 -4.08 1.25 10.24
CA MET A 115 -4.67 2.22 9.32
C MET A 115 -5.35 1.54 8.12
N ALA A 116 -4.71 0.54 7.52
CA ALA A 116 -5.29 -0.23 6.43
C ALA A 116 -6.58 -0.93 6.86
N SER A 117 -6.61 -1.51 8.06
CA SER A 117 -7.80 -2.18 8.61
C SER A 117 -8.97 -1.21 8.74
N VAL A 118 -8.75 0.00 9.27
CA VAL A 118 -9.80 1.02 9.38
C VAL A 118 -10.37 1.39 8.00
N ASN A 119 -9.53 1.50 6.97
CA ASN A 119 -9.98 1.83 5.62
C ASN A 119 -10.80 0.70 4.97
N ILE A 120 -10.39 -0.56 5.18
CA ILE A 120 -11.15 -1.76 4.76
C ILE A 120 -12.52 -1.75 5.42
N PHE A 121 -12.56 -1.83 6.75
CA PHE A 121 -13.82 -1.99 7.47
C PHE A 121 -14.72 -0.76 7.38
N GLY A 122 -14.14 0.44 7.47
CA GLY A 122 -14.87 1.70 7.33
C GLY A 122 -15.47 1.87 5.94
N GLY A 123 -14.69 1.60 4.89
CA GLY A 123 -15.15 1.70 3.50
C GLY A 123 -16.29 0.73 3.19
N PHE A 124 -16.21 -0.52 3.65
CA PHE A 124 -17.29 -1.50 3.45
C PHE A 124 -18.54 -1.21 4.29
N LEU A 125 -18.39 -0.71 5.52
CA LEU A 125 -19.52 -0.35 6.37
C LEU A 125 -20.33 0.83 5.81
N VAL A 126 -19.65 1.87 5.33
CA VAL A 126 -20.29 3.03 4.69
C VAL A 126 -20.99 2.61 3.40
N THR A 127 -20.32 1.80 2.57
CA THR A 127 -20.91 1.25 1.35
C THR A 127 -22.17 0.45 1.64
N ASN A 128 -22.15 -0.43 2.65
CA ASN A 128 -23.31 -1.23 3.01
C ASN A 128 -24.49 -0.37 3.49
N ARG A 129 -24.22 0.70 4.25
CA ARG A 129 -25.23 1.69 4.66
C ARG A 129 -25.80 2.44 3.45
N MET A 130 -24.97 2.77 2.47
CA MET A 130 -25.41 3.43 1.23
C MET A 130 -26.27 2.51 0.37
N LEU A 131 -25.88 1.24 0.22
CA LEU A 131 -26.62 0.25 -0.56
C LEU A 131 -27.89 -0.26 0.14
N SER A 132 -27.92 -0.27 1.47
CA SER A 132 -29.12 -0.64 2.22
C SER A 132 -30.28 0.34 2.01
N MET A 133 -29.99 1.58 1.62
CA MET A 133 -31.01 2.59 1.28
C MET A 133 -31.68 2.34 -0.08
N TYR A 134 -31.10 1.50 -0.93
CA TYR A 134 -31.69 1.07 -2.21
C TYR A 134 -32.43 -0.27 -2.12
N LYS A 135 -32.39 -0.94 -0.97
CA LYS A 135 -33.18 -2.16 -0.72
C LYS A 135 -34.62 -1.75 -0.42
N LYS A 136 -35.58 -2.26 -1.21
CA LYS A 136 -37.01 -2.12 -0.93
C LYS A 136 -37.29 -2.72 0.46
N LYS A 137 -37.82 -1.91 1.38
CA LYS A 137 -38.35 -2.39 2.66
C LYS A 137 -39.41 -3.43 2.34
N ASP A 138 -39.26 -4.66 2.85
CA ASP A 138 -40.29 -5.70 2.74
C ASP A 138 -41.60 -5.11 3.23
N ALA A 139 -42.54 -4.89 2.31
CA ALA A 139 -43.87 -4.43 2.66
C ALA A 139 -44.53 -5.53 3.51
N PRO A 140 -45.10 -5.20 4.68
CA PRO A 140 -45.80 -6.21 5.48
C PRO A 140 -46.92 -6.80 4.61
N LYS A 141 -46.90 -8.13 4.44
CA LYS A 141 -48.01 -8.85 3.81
C LYS A 141 -49.26 -8.57 4.64
N LYS A 142 -50.21 -7.84 4.06
CA LYS A 142 -51.58 -7.76 4.55
C LYS A 142 -52.26 -9.12 4.40
#